data_AF-A0A1M4VM86-F1
#
_entry.id   AF-A0A1M4VM86-F1
#
_cell.length_a   1.000
_cell.length_b   1.000
_cell.length_c   1.000
_cell.angle_alpha   90.00
_cell.angle_beta   90.00
_cell.angle_gamma   90.00
#
_symmetry.space_group_name_H-M   'P 1'
#
loop_
_entity.id
_entity.type
_entity.pdbx_description
1 polymer ?
#
loop_
_entity_poly.entity_id
_entity_poly.type
_entity_poly.pdbx_seq_one_letter_code
_entity_poly.pdbx_strand_id
1 'polypeptide(L)'
;MNPIKIFKNVLVVSLVLLIISGSVSAQEASIKITTHPRQIEKGDVFSVIISVESSGESIGTVIAGLSYDARIMEYDTGGGNAIMISDGKGGISDFNTGGAKTVVYELSFVAKATGTGRFSVDQSEIIGGETGISLGNPSAGINISVKNPVEETIEEAPKVDPEEDPVKITIGDEDYYILRDISGVALPEGFEKSGFKYKSHKVAAAENKTKDIIIMYIMNEKMESAFYLYDQDDGAFYPYVSLQTDHSHIILPIDIEVEGFEKMDFVELDASVEVLVSTDGTRDFYIVKAVASGGDIGYYLYDLQERTLQRVNVNGNEAVFTDEVKGLSVLMEDDRVRNAFFILASVCVLLGISWAVLRRKA
;
A
#
# COMPACT_ATOMS: atom_id res chain seq x y z
N MET A 1 -66.94 7.08 -14.18
CA MET A 1 -65.60 7.73 -14.20
C MET A 1 -65.21 7.92 -15.65
N ASN A 2 -64.88 9.13 -16.10
CA ASN A 2 -64.74 9.43 -17.54
C ASN A 2 -63.36 8.96 -18.05
N PRO A 3 -63.28 7.97 -18.97
CA PRO A 3 -62.01 7.32 -19.35
C PRO A 3 -61.01 8.31 -19.97
N ILE A 4 -61.49 9.38 -20.60
CA ILE A 4 -60.66 10.45 -21.19
C ILE A 4 -59.92 11.26 -20.12
N LYS A 5 -60.51 11.46 -18.91
CA LYS A 5 -59.84 12.15 -17.80
C LYS A 5 -58.76 11.29 -17.15
N ILE A 6 -58.95 9.97 -17.10
CA ILE A 6 -57.96 9.03 -16.56
C ILE A 6 -56.77 8.96 -17.50
N PHE A 7 -57.00 8.86 -18.81
CA PHE A 7 -55.94 8.79 -19.81
C PHE A 7 -55.08 10.07 -19.86
N LYS A 8 -55.72 11.25 -19.74
CA LYS A 8 -55.02 12.53 -19.70
C LYS A 8 -54.16 12.70 -18.44
N ASN A 9 -54.63 12.21 -17.29
CA ASN A 9 -53.86 12.27 -16.03
C ASN A 9 -52.70 11.26 -16.02
N VAL A 10 -52.89 10.06 -16.61
CA VAL A 10 -51.82 9.06 -16.75
C VAL A 10 -50.74 9.54 -17.72
N LEU A 11 -51.11 10.18 -18.83
CA LEU A 11 -50.15 10.73 -19.81
C LEU A 11 -49.32 11.87 -19.22
N VAL A 12 -49.93 12.78 -18.44
CA VAL A 12 -49.21 13.89 -17.78
C VAL A 12 -48.29 13.37 -16.68
N VAL A 13 -48.69 12.36 -15.91
CA VAL A 13 -47.81 11.73 -14.91
C VAL A 13 -46.64 11.00 -15.58
N SER A 14 -46.86 10.32 -16.72
CA SER A 14 -45.79 9.67 -17.49
C SER A 14 -44.83 10.67 -18.15
N LEU A 15 -45.31 11.87 -18.54
CA LEU A 15 -44.49 12.91 -19.14
C LEU A 15 -43.67 13.67 -18.08
N VAL A 16 -44.16 13.80 -16.85
CA VAL A 16 -43.42 14.39 -15.71
C VAL A 16 -42.35 13.42 -15.17
N LEU A 17 -42.59 12.10 -15.21
CA LEU A 17 -41.61 11.08 -14.83
C LEU A 17 -40.40 10.97 -15.80
N LEU A 18 -40.55 11.37 -17.06
CA LEU A 18 -39.45 11.40 -18.04
C LEU A 18 -38.49 12.59 -17.86
N ILE A 19 -38.94 13.67 -17.18
CA ILE A 19 -38.17 14.92 -17.02
C ILE A 19 -37.20 14.86 -15.82
N ILE A 20 -37.31 13.85 -14.95
CA ILE A 20 -36.41 13.64 -13.79
C ILE A 20 -35.31 12.59 -14.11
N SER A 21 -35.05 12.32 -15.38
CA SER A 21 -33.87 11.54 -15.80
C SER A 21 -32.63 12.44 -15.76
N GLY A 22 -32.30 12.95 -14.56
CA GLY A 22 -30.98 13.52 -14.33
C GLY A 22 -29.96 12.42 -14.58
N SER A 23 -28.95 12.68 -15.40
CA SER A 23 -27.82 11.78 -15.55
C SER A 23 -27.18 11.59 -14.18
N VAL A 24 -27.39 10.44 -13.54
CA VAL A 24 -26.54 10.01 -12.44
C VAL A 24 -25.22 9.62 -13.08
N SER A 25 -24.25 10.53 -13.05
CA SER A 25 -22.87 10.19 -13.38
C SER A 25 -22.37 9.31 -12.25
N ALA A 26 -22.02 8.07 -12.55
CA ALA A 26 -21.29 7.24 -11.60
C ALA A 26 -19.88 7.81 -11.44
N GLN A 27 -19.40 7.95 -10.21
CA GLN A 27 -18.01 8.28 -9.95
C GLN A 27 -17.21 6.98 -10.06
N GLU A 28 -16.34 6.90 -11.05
CA GLU A 28 -15.51 5.72 -11.34
C GLU A 28 -14.09 5.87 -10.81
N ALA A 29 -13.65 7.11 -10.55
CA ALA A 29 -12.35 7.40 -9.97
C ALA A 29 -12.43 7.75 -8.47
N SER A 30 -11.49 7.20 -7.70
CA SER A 30 -11.27 7.50 -6.28
C SER A 30 -9.84 7.97 -6.00
N ILE A 31 -9.65 8.72 -4.92
CA ILE A 31 -8.32 9.14 -4.45
C ILE A 31 -8.12 8.62 -3.02
N LYS A 32 -6.97 8.00 -2.79
CA LYS A 32 -6.47 7.64 -1.47
C LYS A 32 -5.21 8.43 -1.18
N ILE A 33 -5.07 8.91 0.06
CA ILE A 33 -3.86 9.60 0.52
C ILE A 33 -3.33 8.86 1.73
N THR A 34 -2.05 8.50 1.70
CA THR A 34 -1.34 7.86 2.81
C THR A 34 -0.05 8.60 3.12
N THR A 35 0.48 8.40 4.32
CA THR A 35 1.74 9.01 4.77
C THR A 35 2.70 7.94 5.28
N HIS A 36 4.00 8.14 5.09
CA HIS A 36 5.05 7.27 5.60
C HIS A 36 6.27 8.10 6.04
N PRO A 37 6.87 7.84 7.21
CA PRO A 37 6.40 6.94 8.28
C PRO A 37 5.08 7.44 8.92
N ARG A 38 4.39 6.57 9.66
CA ARG A 38 3.13 6.93 10.36
C ARG A 38 3.38 7.86 11.55
N GLN A 39 4.54 7.72 12.19
CA GLN A 39 5.02 8.65 13.22
C GLN A 39 6.03 9.60 12.62
N ILE A 40 5.73 10.88 12.73
CA ILE A 40 6.55 11.94 12.16
C ILE A 40 6.93 12.86 13.31
N GLU A 41 8.21 13.09 13.50
CA GLU A 41 8.74 14.04 14.47
C GLU A 41 9.15 15.34 13.77
N LYS A 42 9.25 16.43 14.54
CA LYS A 42 9.69 17.71 13.99
C LYS A 42 11.11 17.57 13.43
N GLY A 43 11.28 17.92 12.16
CA GLY A 43 12.55 17.84 11.44
C GLY A 43 12.63 16.62 10.52
N ASP A 44 11.73 15.65 10.67
CA ASP A 44 11.71 14.46 9.82
C ASP A 44 11.35 14.79 8.38
N VAL A 45 11.91 13.99 7.48
CA VAL A 45 11.45 13.90 6.10
C VAL A 45 10.46 12.74 6.01
N PHE A 46 9.27 13.00 5.46
CA PHE A 46 8.21 12.00 5.30
C PHE A 46 7.53 12.11 3.94
N SER A 47 7.00 11.00 3.47
CA SER A 47 6.27 10.90 2.20
C SER A 47 4.78 11.09 2.41
N VAL A 48 4.15 11.86 1.52
CA VAL A 48 2.72 11.86 1.25
C VAL A 48 2.51 11.20 -0.10
N ILE A 49 1.77 10.09 -0.10
CA ILE A 49 1.51 9.27 -1.28
C ILE A 49 0.05 9.46 -1.67
N ILE A 50 -0.18 9.90 -2.90
CA ILE A 50 -1.50 10.12 -3.49
C ILE A 50 -1.72 9.03 -4.54
N SER A 51 -2.72 8.18 -4.32
CA SER A 51 -3.11 7.11 -5.25
C SER A 51 -4.45 7.46 -5.88
N VAL A 52 -4.48 7.62 -7.20
CA VAL A 52 -5.69 7.78 -8.01
C VAL A 52 -6.03 6.42 -8.63
N GLU A 53 -7.24 5.93 -8.41
CA GLU A 53 -7.69 4.62 -8.86
C GLU A 53 -8.98 4.78 -9.67
N SER A 54 -9.10 4.03 -10.77
CA SER A 54 -10.29 3.95 -11.61
C SER A 54 -10.87 2.53 -11.62
N SER A 55 -12.16 2.40 -11.29
CA SER A 55 -12.90 1.14 -11.44
C SER A 55 -13.35 0.87 -12.87
N GLY A 56 -13.37 1.91 -13.72
CA GLY A 56 -13.87 1.85 -15.08
C GLY A 56 -12.78 1.54 -16.10
N GLU A 57 -12.37 2.56 -16.86
CA GLU A 57 -11.30 2.48 -17.85
C GLU A 57 -9.93 2.98 -17.30
N SER A 58 -8.89 2.89 -18.12
CA SER A 58 -7.58 3.48 -17.79
C SER A 58 -7.67 4.99 -17.53
N ILE A 59 -6.76 5.52 -16.71
CA ILE A 59 -6.64 6.96 -16.48
C ILE A 59 -5.75 7.53 -17.59
N GLY A 60 -6.21 8.61 -18.23
CA GLY A 60 -5.46 9.34 -19.24
C GLY A 60 -4.99 10.72 -18.77
N THR A 61 -5.69 11.35 -17.84
CA THR A 61 -5.31 12.67 -17.30
C THR A 61 -5.71 12.79 -15.84
N VAL A 62 -4.81 13.37 -15.04
CA VAL A 62 -5.04 13.74 -13.64
C VAL A 62 -4.78 15.23 -13.50
N ILE A 63 -5.84 15.98 -13.23
CA ILE A 63 -5.74 17.38 -12.81
C ILE A 63 -6.25 17.46 -11.39
N ALA A 64 -5.44 17.98 -10.46
CA ALA A 64 -5.84 18.08 -9.07
C ALA A 64 -5.26 19.32 -8.39
N GLY A 65 -6.03 19.94 -7.49
CA GLY A 65 -5.56 20.99 -6.59
C GLY A 65 -5.12 20.40 -5.26
N LEU A 66 -3.90 20.73 -4.83
CA LEU A 66 -3.29 20.28 -3.59
C LEU A 66 -3.22 21.41 -2.57
N SER A 67 -3.47 21.09 -1.31
CA SER A 67 -3.29 21.99 -0.18
C SER A 67 -2.61 21.27 0.98
N TYR A 68 -1.71 21.96 1.68
CA TYR A 68 -1.10 21.46 2.92
C TYR A 68 -0.92 22.57 3.96
N ASP A 69 -0.91 22.20 5.23
CA ASP A 69 -0.65 23.16 6.31
C ASP A 69 0.83 23.53 6.40
N ALA A 70 1.21 24.62 5.74
CA ALA A 70 2.57 25.15 5.71
C ALA A 70 3.15 25.55 7.08
N ARG A 71 2.32 25.59 8.13
CA ARG A 71 2.79 25.79 9.51
C ARG A 71 3.38 24.52 10.10
N ILE A 72 2.91 23.35 9.67
CA ILE A 72 3.27 22.03 10.21
C ILE A 72 4.30 21.32 9.32
N MET A 73 4.20 21.46 8.00
CA MET A 73 5.07 20.77 7.04
C MET A 73 5.52 21.70 5.91
N GLU A 74 6.65 21.38 5.27
CA GLU A 74 7.21 22.06 4.11
C GLU A 74 7.34 21.07 2.97
N TYR A 75 6.91 21.43 1.77
CA TYR A 75 7.20 20.61 0.60
C TYR A 75 8.70 20.67 0.31
N ASP A 76 9.33 19.50 0.11
CA ASP A 76 10.75 19.38 -0.18
C ASP A 76 10.98 19.01 -1.66
N THR A 77 10.46 17.85 -2.09
CA THR A 77 10.62 17.34 -3.46
C THR A 77 9.58 16.26 -3.80
N GLY A 78 9.64 15.67 -4.99
CA GLY A 78 8.78 14.56 -5.42
C GLY A 78 7.75 14.96 -6.48
N GLY A 79 6.93 14.00 -6.91
CA GLY A 79 5.86 14.24 -7.88
C GLY A 79 6.27 14.48 -9.34
N GLY A 80 7.58 14.51 -9.65
CA GLY A 80 8.09 14.65 -11.01
C GLY A 80 7.74 15.99 -11.67
N ASN A 81 7.65 16.01 -13.00
CA ASN A 81 7.29 17.20 -13.78
C ASN A 81 5.79 17.53 -13.78
N ALA A 82 4.96 16.60 -13.30
CA ALA A 82 3.50 16.76 -13.26
C ALA A 82 3.03 17.58 -12.06
N ILE A 83 3.90 17.80 -11.06
CA ILE A 83 3.52 18.41 -9.79
C ILE A 83 4.24 19.74 -9.58
N MET A 84 3.46 20.75 -9.21
CA MET A 84 3.96 22.08 -8.86
C MET A 84 3.35 22.49 -7.52
N ILE A 85 4.18 22.65 -6.50
CA ILE A 85 3.77 22.98 -5.13
C ILE A 85 4.63 24.14 -4.61
N SER A 86 3.98 25.11 -3.97
CA SER A 86 4.63 26.24 -3.29
C SER A 86 3.71 26.81 -2.22
N ASP A 87 4.27 27.20 -1.07
CA ASP A 87 3.58 27.97 -0.03
C ASP A 87 2.21 27.41 0.42
N GLY A 88 2.16 26.11 0.72
CA GLY A 88 0.94 25.46 1.24
C GLY A 88 -0.09 25.09 0.18
N LYS A 89 0.18 25.35 -1.10
CA LYS A 89 -0.73 25.04 -2.22
C LYS A 89 0.02 24.48 -3.40
N GLY A 90 -0.68 23.79 -4.27
CA GLY A 90 -0.11 23.33 -5.53
C GLY A 90 -1.13 22.61 -6.38
N GLY A 91 -0.63 21.86 -7.36
CA GLY A 91 -1.48 21.03 -8.18
C GLY A 91 -0.72 19.94 -8.91
N ILE A 92 -1.51 18.98 -9.38
CA ILE A 92 -1.13 17.93 -10.31
C ILE A 92 -1.67 18.33 -11.68
N SER A 93 -0.83 18.25 -12.70
CA SER A 93 -1.16 18.45 -14.10
C SER A 93 -0.44 17.37 -14.90
N ASP A 94 -0.99 16.17 -14.83
CA ASP A 94 -0.44 14.99 -15.48
C ASP A 94 -1.29 14.61 -16.69
N PHE A 95 -0.71 14.76 -17.87
CA PHE A 95 -1.35 14.43 -19.13
C PHE A 95 -0.62 13.21 -19.70
N ASN A 96 -1.39 12.17 -20.06
CA ASN A 96 -0.88 10.91 -20.59
C ASN A 96 -0.19 10.05 -19.52
N THR A 97 -0.95 9.62 -18.52
CA THR A 97 -0.55 8.76 -17.41
C THR A 97 -0.21 7.30 -17.80
N GLY A 98 -0.03 7.03 -19.10
CA GLY A 98 0.46 5.73 -19.59
C GLY A 98 -0.57 4.59 -19.58
N GLY A 99 -1.87 4.89 -19.53
CA GLY A 99 -2.92 3.87 -19.69
C GLY A 99 -3.13 2.95 -18.48
N ALA A 100 -2.61 3.31 -17.31
CA ALA A 100 -2.86 2.56 -16.06
C ALA A 100 -4.20 2.95 -15.43
N LYS A 101 -4.88 2.00 -14.77
CA LYS A 101 -6.07 2.27 -13.93
C LYS A 101 -5.71 2.85 -12.56
N THR A 102 -4.44 2.77 -12.17
CA THR A 102 -3.90 3.31 -10.92
C THR A 102 -2.70 4.18 -11.23
N VAL A 103 -2.69 5.41 -10.71
CA VAL A 103 -1.60 6.37 -10.85
C VAL A 103 -1.21 6.86 -9.47
N VAL A 104 0.09 6.84 -9.16
CA VAL A 104 0.61 7.15 -7.83
C VAL A 104 1.60 8.30 -7.90
N TYR A 105 1.42 9.28 -7.03
CA TYR A 105 2.32 10.40 -6.83
C TYR A 105 2.87 10.39 -5.42
N GLU A 106 4.19 10.37 -5.29
CA GLU A 106 4.87 10.45 -4.00
C GLU A 106 5.55 11.82 -3.85
N LEU A 107 5.24 12.48 -2.72
CA LEU A 107 5.72 13.80 -2.37
C LEU A 107 6.48 13.75 -1.05
N SER A 108 7.69 14.27 -1.03
CA SER A 108 8.52 14.42 0.17
C SER A 108 8.22 15.75 0.85
N PHE A 109 8.03 15.68 2.17
CA PHE A 109 7.80 16.83 3.04
C PHE A 109 8.77 16.81 4.21
N VAL A 110 9.16 18.00 4.69
CA VAL A 110 9.87 18.20 5.96
C VAL A 110 8.88 18.65 7.02
N ALA A 111 8.86 17.98 8.18
CA ALA A 111 8.04 18.37 9.31
C ALA A 111 8.61 19.62 10.02
N LYS A 112 7.96 20.78 9.85
CA LYS A 112 8.45 22.07 10.37
C LYS A 112 8.15 22.30 11.85
N ALA A 113 6.97 21.86 12.29
CA ALA A 113 6.47 22.15 13.63
C ALA A 113 5.60 21.01 14.15
N THR A 114 5.58 20.88 15.47
CA THR A 114 4.72 19.92 16.16
C THR A 114 3.25 20.34 16.09
N GLY A 115 2.36 19.36 16.16
CA GLY A 115 0.93 19.55 16.06
C GLY A 115 0.32 18.72 14.93
N THR A 116 -0.95 18.96 14.62
CA THR A 116 -1.64 18.26 13.53
C THR A 116 -1.89 19.23 12.39
N GLY A 117 -1.37 18.90 11.22
CA GLY A 117 -1.62 19.59 9.95
C GLY A 117 -2.51 18.75 9.05
N ARG A 118 -3.09 19.36 8.02
CA ARG A 118 -3.89 18.64 7.01
C ARG A 118 -3.20 18.73 5.67
N PHE A 119 -3.15 17.62 4.95
CA PHE A 119 -2.89 17.56 3.52
C PHE A 119 -4.19 17.18 2.81
N SER A 120 -4.51 17.80 1.68
CA SER A 120 -5.70 17.49 0.91
C SER A 120 -5.55 17.66 -0.59
N VAL A 121 -6.30 16.83 -1.31
CA VAL A 121 -6.72 17.04 -2.69
C VAL A 121 -8.11 17.66 -2.63
N ASP A 122 -8.21 18.97 -2.89
CA ASP A 122 -9.45 19.73 -2.69
C ASP A 122 -10.37 19.71 -3.92
N GLN A 123 -9.80 19.74 -5.12
CA GLN A 123 -10.50 19.67 -6.40
C GLN A 123 -9.74 18.70 -7.30
N SER A 124 -10.45 17.87 -8.06
CA SER A 124 -9.82 17.06 -9.10
C SER A 124 -10.72 16.91 -10.32
N GLU A 125 -10.10 16.57 -11.44
CA GLU A 125 -10.74 16.10 -12.64
C GLU A 125 -9.90 14.94 -13.17
N ILE A 126 -10.48 13.74 -13.14
CA ILE A 126 -9.87 12.52 -13.66
C ILE A 126 -10.55 12.19 -14.98
N ILE A 127 -9.76 12.01 -16.03
CA ILE A 127 -10.27 11.75 -17.38
C ILE A 127 -9.78 10.38 -17.85
N GLY A 128 -10.69 9.60 -18.42
CA GLY A 128 -10.43 8.29 -18.97
C GLY A 128 -9.51 8.34 -20.19
N GLY A 129 -8.58 7.39 -20.25
CA GLY A 129 -7.59 7.30 -21.32
C GLY A 129 -8.15 6.76 -22.63
N GLU A 130 -9.24 5.99 -22.60
CA GLU A 130 -9.83 5.37 -23.79
C GLU A 130 -10.92 6.26 -24.39
N THR A 131 -11.82 6.76 -23.54
CA THR A 131 -12.97 7.56 -24.00
C THR A 131 -12.72 9.06 -24.00
N GLY A 132 -11.75 9.54 -23.22
CA GLY A 132 -11.54 10.96 -22.97
C GLY A 132 -12.68 11.62 -22.16
N ILE A 133 -13.52 10.82 -21.48
CA ILE A 133 -14.64 11.28 -20.66
C ILE A 133 -14.20 11.38 -19.20
N SER A 134 -14.81 12.27 -18.43
CA SER A 134 -14.55 12.39 -16.99
C SER A 134 -14.97 11.12 -16.25
N LEU A 135 -14.04 10.55 -15.48
CA LEU A 135 -14.26 9.44 -14.53
C LEU A 135 -14.71 9.94 -13.15
N GLY A 136 -14.79 11.26 -12.98
CA GLY A 136 -15.26 11.92 -11.77
C GLY A 136 -14.28 12.95 -11.21
N ASN A 137 -14.67 13.51 -10.07
CA ASN A 137 -13.96 14.59 -9.38
C ASN A 137 -13.69 14.22 -7.91
N PRO A 138 -12.99 13.10 -7.63
CA PRO A 138 -12.70 12.68 -6.26
C PRO A 138 -11.91 13.71 -5.46
N SER A 139 -12.15 13.77 -4.16
CA SER A 139 -11.35 14.57 -3.23
C SER A 139 -10.98 13.71 -2.03
N ALA A 140 -9.85 14.02 -1.40
CA ALA A 140 -9.36 13.27 -0.26
C ALA A 140 -8.54 14.18 0.64
N GLY A 141 -8.40 13.80 1.91
CA GLY A 141 -7.53 14.52 2.84
C GLY A 141 -7.11 13.62 3.98
N ILE A 142 -5.91 13.89 4.50
CA ILE A 142 -5.32 13.19 5.63
C ILE A 142 -4.86 14.21 6.66
N ASN A 143 -5.05 13.88 7.94
CA ASN A 143 -4.45 14.61 9.04
C ASN A 143 -3.09 13.99 9.32
N ILE A 144 -2.06 14.83 9.38
CA ILE A 144 -0.68 14.45 9.66
C ILE A 144 -0.31 15.00 11.02
N SER A 145 -0.03 14.13 11.98
CA SER A 145 0.36 14.49 13.33
C SER A 145 1.88 14.44 13.48
N VAL A 146 2.48 15.61 13.68
CA VAL A 146 3.91 15.78 13.95
C VAL A 146 4.13 15.88 15.46
N LYS A 147 4.92 14.96 16.00
CA LYS A 147 5.29 14.91 17.41
C LYS A 147 6.59 15.69 17.65
N ASN A 148 6.84 16.04 18.90
CA ASN A 148 8.14 16.60 19.25
C ASN A 148 9.20 15.51 19.03
N PRO A 149 10.42 15.87 18.59
CA PRO A 149 11.51 14.91 18.63
C PRO A 149 11.62 14.46 20.07
N VAL A 150 11.63 13.15 20.29
CA VAL A 150 12.02 12.67 21.62
C VAL A 150 13.47 13.10 21.78
N GLU A 151 13.69 14.19 22.51
CA GLU A 151 15.01 14.48 23.07
C GLU A 151 15.35 13.22 23.85
N GLU A 152 16.35 12.45 23.38
CA GLU A 152 16.88 11.29 24.10
C GLU A 152 17.49 11.79 25.42
N THR A 153 16.63 12.12 26.36
CA THR A 153 16.83 11.62 27.70
C THR A 153 16.85 10.12 27.51
N ILE A 154 18.03 9.54 27.68
CA ILE A 154 18.18 8.13 28.03
C ILE A 154 17.34 7.97 29.30
N GLU A 155 16.02 7.76 29.15
CA GLU A 155 15.25 7.03 30.14
C GLU A 155 15.82 5.63 30.03
N GLU A 156 16.80 5.37 30.92
CA GLU A 156 17.23 4.03 31.27
C GLU A 156 15.96 3.16 31.28
N ALA A 157 15.92 2.09 30.48
CA ALA A 157 14.78 1.20 30.41
C ALA A 157 14.30 0.99 31.86
N PRO A 158 13.05 1.36 32.19
CA PRO A 158 12.64 1.44 33.58
C PRO A 158 12.94 0.10 34.21
N LYS A 159 13.56 0.10 35.39
CA LYS A 159 13.68 -1.12 36.19
C LYS A 159 12.28 -1.60 36.48
N VAL A 160 11.76 -2.44 35.59
CA VAL A 160 10.52 -3.17 35.77
C VAL A 160 10.78 -4.05 36.97
N ASP A 161 9.95 -3.90 37.99
CA ASP A 161 10.03 -4.77 39.16
C ASP A 161 9.74 -6.20 38.69
N PRO A 162 10.72 -7.12 38.74
CA PRO A 162 10.49 -8.51 38.34
C PRO A 162 9.50 -9.22 39.26
N GLU A 163 9.10 -8.61 40.39
CA GLU A 163 8.07 -9.12 41.30
C GLU A 163 6.63 -8.76 40.87
N GLU A 164 6.42 -7.87 39.89
CA GLU A 164 5.07 -7.59 39.38
C GLU A 164 4.58 -8.69 38.42
N ASP A 165 3.38 -9.21 38.70
CA ASP A 165 2.74 -10.24 37.88
C ASP A 165 2.68 -9.83 36.38
N PRO A 166 2.92 -10.78 35.46
CA PRO A 166 2.87 -10.49 34.03
C PRO A 166 1.45 -10.09 33.61
N VAL A 167 1.34 -9.25 32.58
CA VAL A 167 0.05 -8.67 32.18
C VAL A 167 -0.72 -9.70 31.37
N LYS A 168 -1.79 -10.24 31.97
CA LYS A 168 -2.68 -11.20 31.29
C LYS A 168 -3.44 -10.53 30.14
N ILE A 169 -3.44 -11.20 28.99
CA ILE A 169 -4.17 -10.84 27.77
C ILE A 169 -4.84 -12.09 27.19
N THR A 170 -5.74 -11.88 26.22
CA THR A 170 -6.42 -12.97 25.51
C THR A 170 -6.18 -12.76 24.02
N ILE A 171 -5.67 -13.79 23.34
CA ILE A 171 -5.45 -13.80 21.88
C ILE A 171 -6.26 -14.96 21.33
N GLY A 172 -7.25 -14.66 20.49
CA GLY A 172 -8.28 -15.66 20.12
C GLY A 172 -9.06 -16.10 21.36
N ASP A 173 -9.12 -17.41 21.59
CA ASP A 173 -9.77 -18.03 22.76
C ASP A 173 -8.78 -18.49 23.84
N GLU A 174 -7.49 -18.16 23.71
CA GLU A 174 -6.43 -18.58 24.62
C GLU A 174 -5.87 -17.42 25.44
N ASP A 175 -5.47 -17.73 26.68
CA ASP A 175 -4.87 -16.77 27.61
C ASP A 175 -3.34 -16.72 27.45
N TYR A 176 -2.82 -15.50 27.42
CA TYR A 176 -1.40 -15.20 27.28
C TYR A 176 -0.96 -14.15 28.30
N TYR A 177 0.36 -13.98 28.43
CA TYR A 177 0.97 -13.10 29.42
C TYR A 177 2.08 -12.26 28.78
N ILE A 178 1.94 -10.94 28.80
CA ILE A 178 2.99 -10.02 28.36
C ILE A 178 4.08 -10.01 29.44
N LEU A 179 5.30 -10.38 29.05
CA LEU A 179 6.46 -10.31 29.92
C LEU A 179 6.92 -8.86 30.05
N ARG A 180 7.01 -8.41 31.30
CA ARG A 180 7.32 -7.01 31.58
C ARG A 180 8.81 -6.71 31.48
N ASP A 181 9.67 -7.70 31.67
CA ASP A 181 11.12 -7.59 31.50
C ASP A 181 11.60 -8.51 30.38
N ILE A 182 12.32 -7.93 29.42
CA ILE A 182 12.94 -8.62 28.29
C ILE A 182 14.46 -8.40 28.26
N SER A 183 15.05 -8.02 29.40
CA SER A 183 16.47 -7.67 29.50
C SER A 183 17.39 -8.81 29.06
N GLY A 184 17.01 -10.05 29.35
CA GLY A 184 17.72 -11.27 28.95
C GLY A 184 17.35 -11.84 27.58
N VAL A 185 16.44 -11.20 26.83
CA VAL A 185 15.95 -11.68 25.53
C VAL A 185 16.73 -10.99 24.41
N ALA A 186 17.21 -11.77 23.43
CA ALA A 186 17.83 -11.23 22.23
C ALA A 186 16.76 -10.57 21.34
N LEU A 187 16.99 -9.33 20.94
CA LEU A 187 16.07 -8.62 20.05
C LEU A 187 16.33 -8.98 18.58
N PRO A 188 15.29 -8.99 17.72
CA PRO A 188 15.47 -9.06 16.28
C PRO A 188 16.25 -7.85 15.74
N GLU A 189 16.86 -8.00 14.57
CA GLU A 189 17.63 -6.94 13.94
C GLU A 189 16.78 -5.69 13.67
N GLY A 190 17.35 -4.51 13.97
CA GLY A 190 16.67 -3.22 13.79
C GLY A 190 15.66 -2.87 14.88
N PHE A 191 15.51 -3.71 15.92
CA PHE A 191 14.68 -3.40 17.07
C PHE A 191 15.52 -2.92 18.26
N GLU A 192 15.02 -1.90 18.94
CA GLU A 192 15.59 -1.35 20.17
C GLU A 192 14.61 -1.54 21.33
N LYS A 193 15.12 -1.80 22.54
CA LYS A 193 14.26 -1.92 23.74
C LYS A 193 13.59 -0.59 24.02
N SER A 194 12.28 -0.62 24.26
CA SER A 194 11.50 0.55 24.63
C SER A 194 10.50 0.22 25.74
N GLY A 195 10.02 1.25 26.44
CA GLY A 195 8.91 1.12 27.38
C GLY A 195 7.59 1.39 26.67
N PHE A 196 6.60 0.53 26.86
CA PHE A 196 5.28 0.69 26.25
C PHE A 196 4.18 0.73 27.31
N LYS A 197 3.18 1.60 27.10
CA LYS A 197 2.01 1.69 27.96
C LYS A 197 0.85 0.91 27.34
N TYR A 198 0.75 -0.38 27.68
CA TYR A 198 -0.37 -1.22 27.28
C TYR A 198 -1.52 -1.06 28.28
N LYS A 199 -2.61 -0.41 27.86
CA LYS A 199 -3.75 -0.04 28.72
C LYS A 199 -3.28 0.78 29.94
N SER A 200 -3.46 0.27 31.15
CA SER A 200 -2.99 0.89 32.40
C SER A 200 -1.61 0.40 32.85
N HIS A 201 -1.05 -0.61 32.19
CA HIS A 201 0.21 -1.24 32.58
C HIS A 201 1.38 -0.69 31.77
N LYS A 202 2.53 -0.56 32.44
CA LYS A 202 3.81 -0.34 31.75
C LYS A 202 4.48 -1.69 31.54
N VAL A 203 4.87 -1.97 30.31
CA VAL A 203 5.53 -3.21 29.88
C VAL A 203 6.78 -2.89 29.08
N ALA A 204 7.76 -3.78 29.05
CA ALA A 204 8.85 -3.67 28.09
C ALA A 204 8.35 -4.11 26.71
N ALA A 205 8.81 -3.40 25.68
CA ALA A 205 8.61 -3.72 24.28
C ALA A 205 9.95 -3.59 23.55
N ALA A 206 9.95 -3.98 22.28
CA ALA A 206 10.99 -3.56 21.36
C ALA A 206 10.35 -2.88 20.17
N GLU A 207 11.00 -1.82 19.68
CA GLU A 207 10.48 -0.97 18.62
C GLU A 207 11.47 -0.89 17.47
N ASN A 208 10.97 -1.04 16.26
CA ASN A 208 11.68 -0.70 15.04
C ASN A 208 11.14 0.64 14.54
N LYS A 209 11.84 1.74 14.88
CA LYS A 209 11.40 3.11 14.58
C LYS A 209 11.27 3.36 13.07
N THR A 210 12.15 2.77 12.25
CA THR A 210 12.13 2.93 10.79
C THR A 210 10.90 2.28 10.17
N LYS A 211 10.43 1.16 10.72
CA LYS A 211 9.29 0.40 10.20
C LYS A 211 7.97 0.69 10.94
N ASP A 212 8.00 1.51 12.00
CA ASP A 212 6.89 1.76 12.94
C ASP A 212 6.27 0.45 13.47
N ILE A 213 7.13 -0.51 13.83
CA ILE A 213 6.70 -1.81 14.37
C ILE A 213 7.04 -1.89 15.84
N ILE A 214 6.04 -2.26 16.64
CA ILE A 214 6.21 -2.57 18.07
C ILE A 214 6.02 -4.07 18.25
N ILE A 215 6.97 -4.72 18.90
CA ILE A 215 6.84 -6.10 19.35
C ILE A 215 6.90 -6.20 20.86
N MET A 216 6.12 -7.11 21.41
CA MET A 216 6.14 -7.48 22.82
C MET A 216 6.49 -8.96 22.96
N TYR A 217 7.14 -9.32 24.06
CA TYR A 217 7.49 -10.71 24.34
C TYR A 217 6.37 -11.33 25.18
N ILE A 218 5.70 -12.33 24.61
CA ILE A 218 4.46 -12.88 25.14
C ILE A 218 4.65 -14.36 25.41
N MET A 219 4.21 -14.79 26.58
CA MET A 219 4.27 -16.16 27.06
C MET A 219 2.87 -16.80 27.06
N ASN A 220 2.77 -18.03 26.58
CA ASN A 220 1.53 -18.83 26.62
C ASN A 220 1.41 -19.65 27.93
N GLU A 221 0.30 -20.36 28.13
CA GLU A 221 0.09 -21.20 29.32
C GLU A 221 1.09 -22.36 29.46
N LYS A 222 1.74 -22.76 28.35
CA LYS A 222 2.79 -23.79 28.33
C LYS A 222 4.17 -23.25 28.68
N MET A 223 4.27 -21.96 29.04
CA MET A 223 5.52 -21.24 29.31
C MET A 223 6.43 -21.08 28.08
N GLU A 224 5.88 -21.23 26.87
CA GLU A 224 6.58 -20.94 25.62
C GLU A 224 6.43 -19.44 25.33
N SER A 225 7.55 -18.78 25.00
CA SER A 225 7.58 -17.33 24.81
C SER A 225 8.08 -16.97 23.42
N ALA A 226 7.39 -16.04 22.76
CA ALA A 226 7.75 -15.53 21.43
C ALA A 226 7.46 -14.03 21.34
N PHE A 227 8.05 -13.38 20.33
CA PHE A 227 7.68 -12.01 20.00
C PHE A 227 6.34 -11.98 19.25
N TYR A 228 5.51 -11.01 19.59
CA TYR A 228 4.27 -10.70 18.90
C TYR A 228 4.29 -9.23 18.50
N LEU A 229 3.89 -8.95 17.26
CA LEU A 229 3.52 -7.63 16.77
C LEU A 229 2.33 -7.11 17.56
N TYR A 230 2.39 -5.85 17.98
CA TYR A 230 1.25 -5.14 18.55
C TYR A 230 0.71 -4.15 17.53
N ASP A 231 -0.51 -4.38 17.06
CA ASP A 231 -1.22 -3.43 16.20
C ASP A 231 -1.87 -2.35 17.07
N GLN A 232 -1.46 -1.11 16.86
CA GLN A 232 -1.95 0.03 17.63
C GLN A 232 -3.34 0.50 17.21
N ASP A 233 -3.77 0.16 15.98
CA ASP A 233 -5.04 0.62 15.41
C ASP A 233 -6.23 -0.16 16.01
N ASP A 234 -6.09 -1.49 16.15
CA ASP A 234 -7.13 -2.36 16.71
C ASP A 234 -6.79 -2.92 18.11
N GLY A 235 -5.54 -2.77 18.57
CA GLY A 235 -5.07 -3.28 19.86
C GLY A 235 -4.86 -4.79 19.89
N ALA A 236 -4.76 -5.45 18.74
CA ALA A 236 -4.56 -6.89 18.59
C ALA A 236 -3.07 -7.28 18.60
N PHE A 237 -2.83 -8.56 18.84
CA PHE A 237 -1.51 -9.17 18.82
C PHE A 237 -1.43 -10.22 17.74
N TYR A 238 -0.34 -10.18 16.98
CA TYR A 238 -0.07 -11.12 15.89
C TYR A 238 1.34 -11.69 16.06
N PRO A 239 1.60 -12.96 15.75
CA PRO A 239 2.94 -13.50 15.88
C PRO A 239 3.96 -12.73 15.04
N TYR A 240 5.11 -12.42 15.62
CA TYR A 240 6.19 -11.79 14.88
C TYR A 240 6.91 -12.83 14.02
N VAL A 241 6.88 -12.64 12.71
CA VAL A 241 7.58 -13.48 11.75
C VAL A 241 8.42 -12.61 10.84
N SER A 242 9.70 -12.98 10.69
CA SER A 242 10.62 -12.36 9.75
C SER A 242 11.08 -13.39 8.73
N LEU A 243 10.92 -13.08 7.45
CA LEU A 243 11.47 -13.86 6.35
C LEU A 243 12.81 -13.27 5.92
N GLN A 244 13.82 -14.14 5.90
CA GLN A 244 15.10 -13.82 5.30
C GLN A 244 15.16 -14.46 3.91
N THR A 245 15.08 -13.63 2.87
CA THR A 245 15.38 -14.01 1.49
C THR A 245 16.72 -13.37 1.11
N ASP A 246 16.76 -12.53 0.08
CA ASP A 246 17.89 -11.64 -0.18
C ASP A 246 17.92 -10.49 0.85
N HIS A 247 16.73 -10.02 1.26
CA HIS A 247 16.52 -8.94 2.21
C HIS A 247 15.54 -9.38 3.31
N SER A 248 15.61 -8.77 4.50
CA SER A 248 14.68 -9.04 5.60
C SER A 248 13.29 -8.44 5.35
N HIS A 249 12.25 -9.25 5.51
CA HIS A 249 10.85 -8.86 5.43
C HIS A 249 10.11 -9.25 6.71
N ILE A 250 9.36 -8.33 7.30
CA ILE A 250 8.53 -8.61 8.47
C ILE A 250 7.10 -8.85 8.00
N ILE A 251 6.53 -10.01 8.31
CA ILE A 251 5.17 -10.37 7.91
C ILE A 251 4.16 -9.60 8.77
N LEU A 252 3.12 -9.09 8.11
CA LEU A 252 1.99 -8.39 8.74
C LEU A 252 0.69 -9.18 8.55
N PRO A 253 -0.33 -8.92 9.38
CA PRO A 253 -1.66 -9.51 9.22
C PRO A 253 -2.24 -9.18 7.84
N ILE A 254 -2.84 -10.19 7.20
CA ILE A 254 -3.42 -10.02 5.87
C ILE A 254 -4.83 -9.40 5.95
N ASP A 255 -4.99 -8.26 5.29
CA ASP A 255 -6.19 -7.41 5.35
C ASP A 255 -6.91 -7.31 3.99
N ILE A 256 -6.68 -8.27 3.10
CA ILE A 256 -7.28 -8.33 1.77
C ILE A 256 -7.98 -9.66 1.51
N GLU A 257 -8.88 -9.64 0.53
CA GLU A 257 -9.47 -10.80 -0.11
C GLU A 257 -9.10 -10.78 -1.59
N VAL A 258 -8.71 -11.94 -2.13
CA VAL A 258 -8.31 -12.08 -3.53
C VAL A 258 -9.11 -13.25 -4.13
N GLU A 259 -9.72 -13.04 -5.27
CA GLU A 259 -10.43 -14.07 -6.01
C GLU A 259 -9.48 -15.21 -6.39
N GLY A 260 -9.92 -16.44 -6.11
CA GLY A 260 -9.08 -17.62 -6.31
C GLY A 260 -8.12 -17.89 -5.15
N PHE A 261 -8.12 -17.09 -4.08
CA PHE A 261 -7.35 -17.34 -2.86
C PHE A 261 -8.26 -17.42 -1.63
N GLU A 262 -7.85 -18.23 -0.65
CA GLU A 262 -8.54 -18.35 0.64
C GLU A 262 -7.56 -18.09 1.79
N LYS A 263 -8.07 -17.53 2.88
CA LYS A 263 -7.28 -17.31 4.11
C LYS A 263 -6.97 -18.65 4.77
N MET A 264 -5.72 -18.83 5.17
CA MET A 264 -5.22 -20.02 5.84
C MET A 264 -4.24 -19.61 6.94
N ASP A 265 -4.35 -20.28 8.08
CA ASP A 265 -3.33 -20.25 9.12
C ASP A 265 -2.11 -21.07 8.67
N PHE A 266 -1.01 -20.37 8.37
CA PHE A 266 0.24 -20.97 7.93
C PHE A 266 1.18 -21.14 9.12
N VAL A 267 1.49 -22.40 9.45
CA VAL A 267 2.20 -22.81 10.67
C VAL A 267 3.69 -23.14 10.41
N GLU A 268 4.15 -23.10 9.16
CA GLU A 268 5.52 -23.52 8.79
C GLU A 268 6.61 -22.50 9.18
N LEU A 269 6.24 -21.31 9.70
CA LEU A 269 7.15 -20.20 10.04
C LEU A 269 7.42 -20.08 11.56
N ASP A 270 7.45 -21.21 12.28
CA ASP A 270 7.56 -21.31 13.75
C ASP A 270 6.46 -20.54 14.52
N ALA A 271 5.45 -20.07 13.80
CA ALA A 271 4.31 -19.30 14.26
C ALA A 271 3.16 -19.46 13.28
N SER A 272 1.93 -19.36 13.78
CA SER A 272 0.71 -19.38 12.96
C SER A 272 0.42 -17.98 12.44
N VAL A 273 0.59 -17.75 11.15
CA VAL A 273 0.25 -16.47 10.51
C VAL A 273 -0.79 -16.66 9.43
N GLU A 274 -1.74 -15.72 9.35
CA GLU A 274 -2.77 -15.76 8.31
C GLU A 274 -2.17 -15.33 6.96
N VAL A 275 -2.31 -16.19 5.95
CA VAL A 275 -1.86 -15.96 4.58
C VAL A 275 -2.99 -16.28 3.61
N LEU A 276 -2.85 -15.85 2.35
CA LEU A 276 -3.77 -16.22 1.28
C LEU A 276 -3.16 -17.35 0.45
N VAL A 277 -3.83 -18.50 0.37
CA VAL A 277 -3.41 -19.67 -0.42
C VAL A 277 -4.28 -19.84 -1.65
N SER A 278 -3.69 -20.23 -2.77
CA SER A 278 -4.44 -20.45 -4.01
C SER A 278 -5.40 -21.65 -3.89
N THR A 279 -6.64 -21.43 -4.32
CA THR A 279 -7.71 -22.44 -4.38
C THR A 279 -7.56 -23.41 -5.56
N ASP A 280 -6.74 -23.06 -6.56
CA ASP A 280 -6.49 -23.89 -7.75
C ASP A 280 -5.56 -25.08 -7.49
N GLY A 281 -5.03 -25.21 -6.27
CA GLY A 281 -4.22 -26.34 -5.84
C GLY A 281 -2.71 -26.16 -6.04
N THR A 282 -2.23 -24.95 -6.36
CA THR A 282 -0.81 -24.58 -6.28
C THR A 282 -0.36 -24.42 -4.82
N ARG A 283 -0.18 -25.54 -4.12
CA ARG A 283 0.00 -25.64 -2.65
C ARG A 283 1.29 -25.04 -2.06
N ASP A 284 2.12 -24.40 -2.87
CA ASP A 284 3.41 -23.87 -2.43
C ASP A 284 3.54 -22.35 -2.61
N PHE A 285 2.49 -21.68 -3.09
CA PHE A 285 2.47 -20.24 -3.28
C PHE A 285 1.46 -19.57 -2.35
N TYR A 286 1.97 -18.62 -1.57
CA TYR A 286 1.21 -17.92 -0.54
C TYR A 286 1.31 -16.41 -0.75
N ILE A 287 0.19 -15.70 -0.77
CA ILE A 287 0.22 -14.25 -0.72
C ILE A 287 0.32 -13.82 0.75
N VAL A 288 1.35 -13.03 1.05
CA VAL A 288 1.62 -12.46 2.37
C VAL A 288 1.67 -10.94 2.28
N LYS A 289 1.29 -10.26 3.36
CA LYS A 289 1.57 -8.84 3.55
C LYS A 289 2.88 -8.71 4.32
N ALA A 290 3.77 -7.83 3.88
CA ALA A 290 5.05 -7.66 4.56
C ALA A 290 5.59 -6.23 4.50
N VAL A 291 6.44 -5.90 5.47
CA VAL A 291 7.29 -4.70 5.48
C VAL A 291 8.68 -5.07 4.98
N ALA A 292 9.08 -4.50 3.85
CA ALA A 292 10.40 -4.69 3.28
C ALA A 292 11.50 -4.06 4.15
N SER A 293 12.76 -4.32 3.81
CA SER A 293 13.92 -3.76 4.52
C SER A 293 13.89 -2.22 4.61
N GLY A 294 13.37 -1.56 3.58
CA GLY A 294 13.27 -0.09 3.49
C GLY A 294 12.08 0.54 4.22
N GLY A 295 11.17 -0.25 4.81
CA GLY A 295 9.96 0.26 5.47
C GLY A 295 8.71 0.25 4.59
N ASP A 296 8.86 0.00 3.29
CA ASP A 296 7.73 -0.12 2.36
C ASP A 296 6.86 -1.33 2.71
N ILE A 297 5.54 -1.11 2.74
CA ILE A 297 4.55 -2.15 2.96
C ILE A 297 4.00 -2.61 1.59
N GLY A 298 3.89 -3.92 1.39
CA GLY A 298 3.31 -4.47 0.18
C GLY A 298 2.81 -5.90 0.35
N TYR A 299 2.21 -6.41 -0.72
CA TYR A 299 1.85 -7.83 -0.84
C TYR A 299 2.90 -8.54 -1.67
N TYR A 300 3.16 -9.78 -1.30
CA TYR A 300 4.20 -10.60 -1.90
C TYR A 300 3.69 -12.02 -2.10
N LEU A 301 4.00 -12.61 -3.24
CA LEU A 301 3.89 -14.03 -3.48
C LEU A 301 5.14 -14.68 -2.89
N TYR A 302 4.92 -15.53 -1.89
CA TYR A 302 5.94 -16.33 -1.26
C TYR A 302 5.89 -17.74 -1.83
N ASP A 303 6.98 -18.15 -2.47
CA ASP A 303 7.20 -19.53 -2.87
C ASP A 303 7.85 -20.27 -1.70
N LEU A 304 7.14 -21.24 -1.13
CA LEU A 304 7.60 -22.00 0.03
C LEU A 304 8.76 -22.95 -0.32
N GLN A 305 8.77 -23.52 -1.54
CA GLN A 305 9.82 -24.46 -1.94
C GLN A 305 11.14 -23.72 -2.20
N GLU A 306 11.06 -22.63 -2.96
CA GLU A 306 12.24 -21.86 -3.37
C GLU A 306 12.63 -20.80 -2.34
N ARG A 307 11.76 -20.51 -1.37
CA ARG A 307 11.92 -19.47 -0.35
C ARG A 307 12.19 -18.10 -0.94
N THR A 308 11.45 -17.77 -2.00
CA THR A 308 11.57 -16.48 -2.69
C THR A 308 10.32 -15.63 -2.48
N LEU A 309 10.49 -14.31 -2.56
CA LEU A 309 9.40 -13.35 -2.48
C LEU A 309 9.37 -12.53 -3.76
N GLN A 310 8.20 -12.47 -4.40
CA GLN A 310 7.94 -11.59 -5.53
C GLN A 310 6.82 -10.62 -5.17
N ARG A 311 7.01 -9.32 -5.47
CA ARG A 311 5.98 -8.31 -5.19
C ARG A 311 4.74 -8.57 -6.06
N VAL A 312 3.56 -8.48 -5.44
CA VAL A 312 2.26 -8.63 -6.08
C VAL A 312 1.52 -7.30 -5.99
N ASN A 313 0.93 -6.88 -7.11
CA ASN A 313 -0.01 -5.77 -7.11
C ASN A 313 -1.42 -6.34 -7.01
N VAL A 314 -2.23 -5.82 -6.10
CA VAL A 314 -3.61 -6.25 -5.92
C VAL A 314 -4.51 -5.15 -6.48
N ASN A 315 -5.27 -5.46 -7.52
CA ASN A 315 -6.20 -4.55 -8.19
C ASN A 315 -7.63 -5.00 -7.88
N GLY A 316 -8.29 -4.34 -6.92
CA GLY A 316 -9.56 -4.84 -6.39
C GLY A 316 -9.36 -6.18 -5.68
N ASN A 317 -10.03 -7.23 -6.19
CA ASN A 317 -9.88 -8.60 -5.68
C ASN A 317 -8.97 -9.46 -6.58
N GLU A 318 -8.29 -8.90 -7.58
CA GLU A 318 -7.40 -9.67 -8.45
C GLU A 318 -5.93 -9.45 -8.08
N ALA A 319 -5.18 -10.55 -7.94
CA ALA A 319 -3.73 -10.50 -7.81
C ALA A 319 -3.07 -10.44 -9.20
N VAL A 320 -2.27 -9.40 -9.42
CA VAL A 320 -1.48 -9.20 -10.63
C VAL A 320 -0.01 -9.47 -10.31
N PHE A 321 0.50 -10.56 -10.86
CA PHE A 321 1.90 -10.95 -10.81
C PHE A 321 2.66 -10.23 -11.93
N THR A 322 3.54 -9.30 -11.58
CA THR A 322 4.39 -8.65 -12.59
C THR A 322 5.62 -9.49 -12.85
N ASP A 323 5.67 -10.16 -13.99
CA ASP A 323 6.93 -10.60 -14.58
C ASP A 323 7.70 -9.35 -15.04
N GLU A 324 8.82 -9.04 -14.40
CA GLU A 324 9.73 -8.02 -14.89
C GLU A 324 10.41 -8.49 -16.19
N VAL A 325 9.72 -8.30 -17.32
CA VAL A 325 10.35 -8.12 -18.64
C VAL A 325 9.85 -6.80 -19.24
N LYS A 326 10.07 -5.69 -18.51
CA LYS A 326 9.63 -4.35 -18.93
C LYS A 326 10.43 -3.73 -20.09
N GLY A 327 11.50 -4.39 -20.56
CA GLY A 327 12.37 -3.80 -21.58
C GLY A 327 11.89 -3.93 -23.02
N LEU A 328 11.20 -5.03 -23.36
CA LEU A 328 10.90 -5.36 -24.77
C LEU A 328 9.45 -5.09 -25.15
N SER A 329 8.50 -5.28 -24.23
CA SER A 329 7.07 -5.04 -24.47
C SER A 329 6.74 -3.57 -24.66
N VAL A 330 7.34 -2.68 -23.84
CA VAL A 330 7.15 -1.21 -23.93
C VAL A 330 7.70 -0.65 -25.26
N LEU A 331 8.80 -1.20 -25.79
CA LEU A 331 9.34 -0.80 -27.09
C LEU A 331 8.50 -1.31 -28.28
N MET A 332 7.67 -2.32 -28.08
CA MET A 332 6.80 -2.90 -29.12
C MET A 332 5.39 -2.30 -29.16
N GLU A 333 5.06 -1.41 -28.23
CA GLU A 333 3.78 -0.71 -28.14
C GLU A 333 3.69 0.48 -29.12
N ASP A 334 4.84 1.12 -29.42
CA ASP A 334 4.94 2.11 -30.49
C ASP A 334 5.01 1.43 -31.87
N ASP A 335 4.00 1.67 -32.71
CA ASP A 335 3.91 1.17 -34.08
C ASP A 335 5.16 1.46 -34.93
N ARG A 336 5.82 2.59 -34.71
CA ARG A 336 7.03 2.99 -35.45
C ARG A 336 8.22 2.15 -35.04
N VAL A 337 8.38 1.91 -33.73
CA VAL A 337 9.47 1.11 -33.19
C VAL A 337 9.26 -0.36 -33.50
N ARG A 338 8.03 -0.86 -33.37
CA ARG A 338 7.63 -2.21 -33.79
C ARG A 338 7.91 -2.46 -35.27
N ASN A 339 7.52 -1.54 -36.15
CA ASN A 339 7.78 -1.66 -37.58
C ASN A 339 9.28 -1.57 -37.89
N ALA A 340 10.02 -0.66 -37.23
CA ALA A 340 11.48 -0.56 -37.38
C ALA A 340 12.19 -1.85 -36.94
N PHE A 341 11.72 -2.48 -35.85
CA PHE A 341 12.25 -3.73 -35.34
C PHE A 341 12.01 -4.91 -36.30
N PHE A 342 10.80 -5.03 -36.86
CA PHE A 342 10.51 -6.06 -37.87
C PHE A 342 11.28 -5.84 -39.17
N ILE A 343 11.50 -4.59 -39.58
CA ILE A 343 12.35 -4.26 -40.73
C ILE A 343 13.81 -4.64 -40.44
N LEU A 344 14.34 -4.33 -39.26
CA LEU A 344 15.71 -4.69 -38.88
C LEU A 344 15.89 -6.22 -38.83
N ALA A 345 14.96 -6.94 -38.20
CA ALA A 345 14.99 -8.39 -38.11
C ALA A 345 14.93 -9.06 -39.49
N SER A 346 14.06 -8.57 -40.38
CA SER A 346 13.97 -9.10 -41.75
C SER A 346 15.22 -8.80 -42.59
N VAL A 347 15.84 -7.62 -42.43
CA VAL A 347 17.14 -7.30 -43.05
C VAL A 347 18.25 -8.22 -42.54
N CYS A 348 18.31 -8.51 -41.23
CA CYS A 348 19.27 -9.44 -40.65
C CYS A 348 19.10 -10.87 -41.20
N VAL A 349 17.87 -11.35 -41.37
CA VAL A 349 17.60 -12.66 -41.98
C VAL A 349 18.02 -12.69 -43.45
N LEU A 350 17.72 -11.64 -44.22
CA LEU A 350 18.10 -11.55 -45.64
C LEU A 350 19.62 -11.46 -45.84
N LEU A 351 20.32 -10.74 -44.97
CA LEU A 351 21.79 -10.66 -44.97
C LEU A 351 22.41 -12.00 -44.56
N GLY A 352 21.84 -12.69 -43.57
CA GLY A 352 22.26 -14.03 -43.15
C GLY A 352 22.09 -15.08 -44.26
N ILE A 353 20.96 -15.04 -44.98
CA ILE A 353 20.70 -15.90 -46.14
C ILE A 353 21.67 -15.57 -47.28
N SER A 354 21.92 -14.29 -47.57
CA SER A 354 22.88 -13.87 -48.62
C SER A 354 24.31 -14.32 -48.29
N TRP A 355 24.72 -14.20 -47.03
CA TRP A 355 26.02 -14.70 -46.57
C TRP A 355 26.13 -16.23 -46.69
N ALA A 356 25.08 -16.96 -46.32
CA ALA A 356 25.04 -18.42 -46.47
C ALA A 356 25.06 -18.89 -47.95
N VAL A 357 24.43 -18.14 -48.86
CA VAL A 357 24.44 -18.43 -50.30
C VAL A 357 25.80 -18.10 -50.93
N LEU A 358 26.45 -16.99 -50.53
CA LEU A 358 27.81 -16.65 -50.97
C LEU A 358 28.85 -17.67 -50.51
N ARG A 359 28.70 -18.22 -49.29
CA ARG A 359 29.60 -19.27 -48.76
C ARG A 359 29.42 -20.64 -49.44
N ARG A 360 28.29 -20.90 -50.09
CA ARG A 360 28.04 -22.14 -50.87
C ARG A 360 28.58 -22.09 -52.31
N LYS A 361 28.95 -20.90 -52.81
CA LYS A 361 29.48 -20.71 -54.17
C LYS A 361 31.00 -20.43 -54.21
N ALA A 362 31.66 -20.39 -53.06
CA ALA A 362 33.11 -20.23 -52.94
C ALA A 362 33.81 -21.58 -52.72
#